data_AF-A0A2N2ENS7-F1
#
_entry.id   AF-A0A2N2ENS7-F1
#
_cell.length_a   1.000
_cell.length_b   1.000
_cell.length_c   1.000
_cell.angle_alpha   90.00
_cell.angle_beta   90.00
_cell.angle_gamma   90.00
#
_symmetry.space_group_name_H-M   'P 1'
#
loop_
_entity.id
_entity.type
_entity.pdbx_description
1 polymer ?
#
loop_
_entity_poly.entity_id
_entity_poly.type
_entity_poly.pdbx_seq_one_letter_code
_entity_poly.pdbx_strand_id
1 'polypeptide(L)'
;MKQVKNIGIAAMALFLAGCDEIKFNGSMNVLEQISFSQRQGKTVTVAPGQFASKVTFSGNNSKKKIKFEIKNADPATEVKLEFDKNIEIGETFRITAAQLNQNFDLAGTMATRVENSPEYSGYEGCSYQYPQTVCRSSKSADEAVSAKAVAVVSEFAAVEAVEVPEASNPEMADRGHPNPGQFNNVPHTPVCYTNWVTRPGQRYVRYFVRSTLRDINANFLQNGRTLGSFKGGSKQNETVYTYQSDCR
;
A
#
# COMPACT_ATOMS: atom_id res chain seq x y z
N MET A 1 40.79 -30.93 12.37
CA MET A 1 39.76 -29.90 12.64
C MET A 1 40.03 -28.69 11.76
N LYS A 2 39.22 -28.46 10.72
CA LYS A 2 39.41 -27.35 9.78
C LYS A 2 38.71 -26.10 10.34
N GLN A 3 39.49 -25.06 10.64
CA GLN A 3 38.97 -23.74 11.00
C GLN A 3 38.28 -23.12 9.79
N VAL A 4 36.96 -22.93 9.90
CA VAL A 4 36.18 -22.15 8.94
C VAL A 4 36.49 -20.69 9.25
N LYS A 5 37.21 -20.02 8.34
CA LYS A 5 37.46 -18.58 8.43
C LYS A 5 36.13 -17.85 8.21
N ASN A 6 35.73 -17.08 9.21
CA ASN A 6 34.57 -16.18 9.18
C ASN A 6 34.70 -15.23 7.99
N ILE A 7 33.87 -15.45 6.96
CA ILE A 7 33.64 -14.47 5.90
C ILE A 7 32.81 -13.37 6.54
N GLY A 8 33.48 -12.28 6.91
CA GLY A 8 32.82 -11.05 7.34
C GLY A 8 31.98 -10.50 6.19
N ILE A 9 30.67 -10.69 6.28
CA ILE A 9 29.71 -10.09 5.37
C ILE A 9 29.73 -8.58 5.64
N ALA A 10 30.40 -7.84 4.76
CA ALA A 10 30.29 -6.40 4.66
C ALA A 10 28.89 -6.04 4.13
N ALA A 11 27.88 -6.09 5.01
CA ALA A 11 26.57 -5.51 4.77
C ALA A 11 26.59 -4.02 5.13
N MET A 12 27.42 -3.25 4.42
CA MET A 12 27.51 -1.80 4.61
C MET A 12 26.54 -1.08 3.65
N ALA A 13 25.72 -0.21 4.26
CA ALA A 13 25.12 1.00 3.68
C ALA A 13 24.00 0.86 2.63
N LEU A 14 22.84 0.30 3.00
CA LEU A 14 21.58 0.46 2.23
C LEU A 14 20.40 1.03 3.05
N PHE A 15 20.62 1.56 4.25
CA PHE A 15 19.53 1.68 5.23
C PHE A 15 18.74 2.99 5.29
N LEU A 16 18.94 3.97 4.40
CA LEU A 16 18.18 5.23 4.47
C LEU A 16 17.69 5.79 3.13
N ALA A 17 17.76 5.02 2.03
CA ALA A 17 17.23 5.47 0.73
C ALA A 17 15.71 5.23 0.57
N GLY A 18 15.09 4.47 1.48
CA GLY A 18 13.63 4.34 1.56
C GLY A 18 13.04 5.45 2.42
N CYS A 19 11.97 6.08 1.95
CA CYS A 19 11.15 7.06 2.69
C CYS A 19 10.42 6.46 3.91
N ASP A 20 10.91 5.38 4.50
CA ASP A 20 10.21 4.61 5.51
C ASP A 20 10.49 5.14 6.92
N GLU A 21 9.43 5.25 7.71
CA GLU A 21 9.52 5.64 9.12
C GLU A 21 10.06 4.47 9.96
N ILE A 22 11.11 4.71 10.75
CA ILE A 22 11.63 3.72 11.70
C ILE A 22 11.10 4.05 13.09
N LYS A 23 10.32 3.13 13.67
CA LYS A 23 9.70 3.28 14.99
C LYS A 23 10.43 2.43 16.02
N PHE A 24 10.93 3.07 17.07
CA PHE A 24 11.57 2.46 18.22
C PHE A 24 10.64 2.56 19.42
N ASN A 25 10.36 1.45 20.07
CA ASN A 25 9.64 1.41 21.34
C ASN A 25 10.66 1.15 22.46
N GLY A 26 10.55 1.89 23.57
CA GLY A 26 11.57 1.81 24.60
C GLY A 26 11.24 2.60 25.86
N SER A 27 12.30 2.94 26.59
CA SER A 27 12.24 3.73 27.81
C SER A 27 13.22 4.89 27.73
N MET A 28 12.78 6.03 28.27
CA MET A 28 13.59 7.22 28.44
C MET A 28 13.82 7.40 29.94
N ASN A 29 15.08 7.51 30.33
CA ASN A 29 15.50 7.82 31.69
C ASN A 29 16.03 9.25 31.71
N VAL A 30 15.38 10.14 32.43
CA VAL A 30 15.71 11.55 32.55
C VAL A 30 16.35 11.77 33.92
N LEU A 31 17.62 12.14 33.94
CA LEU A 31 18.41 12.36 35.16
C LEU A 31 18.25 13.79 35.66
N GLU A 32 18.26 14.75 34.72
CA GLU A 32 18.06 16.18 34.96
C GLU A 32 16.96 16.69 34.04
N GLN A 33 16.27 17.77 34.42
CA GLN A 33 15.20 18.33 33.60
C GLN A 33 15.70 18.67 32.19
N ILE A 34 15.02 18.16 31.15
CA ILE A 34 15.35 18.44 29.75
C ILE A 34 14.32 19.40 29.18
N SER A 35 14.78 20.49 28.58
CA SER A 35 13.95 21.46 27.87
C SER A 35 14.14 21.30 26.36
N PHE A 36 13.06 20.99 25.65
CA PHE A 36 13.04 20.83 24.21
C PHE A 36 12.43 22.06 23.54
N SER A 37 13.21 22.76 22.72
CA SER A 37 12.72 23.85 21.89
C SER A 37 11.94 23.26 20.70
N GLN A 38 10.65 23.59 20.60
CA GLN A 38 9.77 23.23 19.52
C GLN A 38 9.63 24.38 18.51
N ARG A 39 9.02 24.10 17.36
CA ARG A 39 8.61 25.14 16.41
C ARG A 39 7.72 26.18 17.10
N GLN A 40 7.73 27.41 16.58
CA GLN A 40 6.96 28.55 17.11
C GLN A 40 7.39 29.01 18.51
N GLY A 41 8.63 28.73 18.93
CA GLY A 41 9.18 29.17 20.22
C GLY A 41 8.57 28.46 21.44
N LYS A 42 7.73 27.45 21.23
CA LYS A 42 7.20 26.63 22.33
C LYS A 42 8.34 25.82 22.93
N THR A 43 8.39 25.76 24.26
CA THR A 43 9.35 24.89 24.97
C THR A 43 8.56 23.82 25.71
N VAL A 44 8.99 22.57 25.54
CA VAL A 44 8.43 21.41 26.24
C VAL A 44 9.46 20.95 27.25
N THR A 45 9.09 20.87 28.52
CA THR A 45 10.00 20.42 29.58
C THR A 45 9.62 19.02 30.04
N VAL A 46 10.63 18.19 30.27
CA VAL A 46 10.47 16.84 30.80
C VAL A 46 11.23 16.76 32.11
N ALA A 47 10.51 16.52 33.20
CA ALA A 47 11.09 16.38 34.54
C ALA A 47 11.91 15.09 34.67
N PRO A 48 12.83 15.02 35.65
CA PRO A 48 13.54 13.79 35.98
C PRO A 48 12.58 12.62 36.25
N GLY A 49 12.94 11.43 35.80
CA GLY A 49 12.11 10.22 35.93
C GLY A 49 12.32 9.22 34.79
N GLN A 50 11.70 8.06 34.93
CA GLN A 50 11.71 7.00 33.91
C GLN A 50 10.35 6.91 33.23
N PHE A 51 10.33 6.99 31.91
CA PHE A 51 9.11 7.04 31.11
C PHE A 51 9.14 6.01 29.99
N ALA A 52 8.00 5.34 29.76
CA ALA A 52 7.79 4.63 28.51
C ALA A 52 7.79 5.66 27.37
N SER A 53 8.54 5.38 26.32
CA SER A 53 8.72 6.32 25.22
C SER A 53 8.79 5.61 23.89
N LYS A 54 8.37 6.32 22.86
CA LYS A 54 8.45 5.88 21.47
C LYS A 54 9.16 6.94 20.66
N VAL A 55 10.11 6.51 19.84
CA VAL A 55 10.91 7.38 18.99
C VAL A 55 10.69 6.97 17.55
N THR A 56 10.28 7.93 16.72
CA THR A 56 10.09 7.72 15.28
C THR A 56 11.10 8.55 14.53
N PHE A 57 11.97 7.90 13.77
CA PHE A 57 12.82 8.54 12.78
C PHE A 57 12.07 8.54 11.46
N SER A 58 11.90 9.72 10.86
CA SER A 58 11.34 9.86 9.53
C SER A 58 12.17 10.84 8.70
N GLY A 59 12.20 10.62 7.39
CA GLY A 59 12.96 11.45 6.46
C GLY A 59 12.11 11.78 5.25
N ASN A 60 12.33 12.97 4.70
CA ASN A 60 11.91 13.29 3.34
C ASN A 60 13.12 13.86 2.58
N ASN A 61 12.92 14.23 1.31
CA ASN A 61 13.98 14.74 0.44
C ASN A 61 14.68 16.02 0.94
N SER A 62 14.15 16.70 1.96
CA SER A 62 14.68 17.98 2.47
C SER A 62 15.11 17.96 3.94
N LYS A 63 14.50 17.14 4.81
CA LYS A 63 14.75 17.13 6.25
C LYS A 63 14.57 15.74 6.85
N LYS A 64 15.36 15.45 7.89
CA LYS A 64 15.13 14.33 8.80
C LYS A 64 14.42 14.83 10.07
N LYS A 65 13.57 13.99 10.64
CA LYS A 65 12.75 14.30 11.81
C LYS A 65 12.88 13.16 12.82
N ILE A 66 13.01 13.52 14.09
CA ILE A 66 12.82 12.62 15.22
C ILE A 66 11.58 13.07 15.97
N LYS A 67 10.58 12.20 16.09
CA LYS A 67 9.42 12.39 16.96
C LYS A 67 9.58 11.52 18.20
N PHE A 68 9.65 12.13 19.38
CA PHE A 68 9.53 11.46 20.67
C PHE A 68 8.09 11.57 21.17
N GLU A 69 7.51 10.45 21.58
CA GLU A 69 6.24 10.36 22.32
C GLU A 69 6.60 9.85 23.73
N ILE A 70 6.51 10.70 24.75
CA ILE A 70 6.93 10.41 26.13
C ILE A 70 5.68 10.30 27.00
N LYS A 71 5.45 9.13 27.62
CA LYS A 71 4.28 8.88 28.49
C LYS A 71 4.52 9.39 29.91
N ASN A 72 4.70 10.70 30.07
CA ASN A 72 4.84 11.38 31.36
C ASN A 72 3.55 12.06 31.84
N ALA A 73 2.57 12.25 30.96
CA ALA A 73 1.27 12.87 31.22
C ALA A 73 0.19 12.25 30.29
N ASP A 74 -1.07 12.62 30.52
CA ASP A 74 -2.20 12.30 29.63
C ASP A 74 -2.83 13.61 29.12
N PRO A 75 -2.69 13.96 27.82
CA PRO A 75 -2.04 13.19 26.76
C PRO A 75 -0.52 13.14 26.88
N ALA A 76 0.08 12.13 26.24
CA ALA A 76 1.54 11.95 26.20
C ALA A 76 2.24 13.18 25.61
N THR A 77 3.39 13.54 26.18
CA THR A 77 4.19 14.67 25.69
C THR A 77 4.83 14.32 24.35
N GLU A 78 4.49 15.06 23.30
CA GLU A 78 5.14 14.96 22.00
C GLU A 78 6.27 15.98 21.85
N VAL A 79 7.46 15.51 21.51
CA VAL A 79 8.63 16.34 21.18
C VAL A 79 9.03 16.04 19.74
N LYS A 80 9.04 17.07 18.88
CA LYS A 80 9.47 16.95 17.48
C LYS A 80 10.80 17.68 17.30
N LEU A 81 11.83 16.95 16.89
CA LEU A 81 13.14 17.48 16.54
C LEU A 81 13.33 17.35 15.02
N GLU A 82 13.90 18.38 14.41
CA GLU A 82 14.22 18.37 12.98
C GLU A 82 15.69 18.70 12.79
N PHE A 83 16.34 18.01 11.85
CA PHE A 83 17.75 18.21 11.54
C PHE A 83 18.00 17.99 10.05
N ASP A 84 19.18 18.43 9.61
CA ASP A 84 19.58 18.35 8.22
C ASP A 84 19.60 16.90 7.70
N LYS A 85 19.13 16.70 6.47
CA LYS A 85 19.10 15.36 5.83
C LYS A 85 20.49 14.75 5.64
N ASN A 86 21.52 15.58 5.53
CA ASN A 86 22.90 15.17 5.31
C ASN A 86 23.55 14.57 6.57
N ILE A 87 22.88 14.63 7.72
CA ILE A 87 23.35 13.98 8.94
C ILE A 87 23.07 12.48 8.85
N GLU A 88 24.12 11.69 8.75
CA GLU A 88 24.06 10.24 8.75
C GLU A 88 23.95 9.69 10.17
N ILE A 89 23.05 8.74 10.37
CA ILE A 89 22.90 8.01 11.64
C ILE A 89 23.48 6.62 11.38
N GLY A 90 24.77 6.45 11.72
CA GLY A 90 25.47 5.18 11.64
C GLY A 90 25.34 4.34 12.91
N GLU A 91 26.22 3.35 13.07
CA GLU A 91 26.30 2.52 14.28
C GLU A 91 26.62 3.35 15.53
N THR A 92 27.43 4.38 15.38
CA THR A 92 27.66 5.43 16.36
C THR A 92 27.24 6.74 15.72
N PHE A 93 26.51 7.58 16.45
CA PHE A 93 26.07 8.87 15.94
C PHE A 93 26.24 9.97 16.98
N ARG A 94 26.46 11.19 16.49
CA ARG A 94 26.42 12.41 17.29
C ARG A 94 25.79 13.51 16.46
N ILE A 95 24.69 14.05 16.96
CA ILE A 95 23.99 15.20 16.40
C ILE A 95 24.17 16.35 17.38
N THR A 96 24.79 17.43 16.95
CA THR A 96 25.12 18.55 17.84
C THR A 96 23.90 19.39 18.18
N ALA A 97 23.99 20.14 19.27
CA ALA A 97 22.99 21.13 19.69
C ALA A 97 22.61 22.09 18.55
N ALA A 98 23.60 22.58 17.80
CA ALA A 98 23.39 23.45 16.64
C ALA A 98 22.61 22.74 15.52
N GLN A 99 22.91 21.47 15.24
CA GLN A 99 22.23 20.69 14.20
C GLN A 99 20.78 20.35 14.56
N LEU A 100 20.47 20.16 15.85
CA LEU A 100 19.11 19.91 16.34
C LEU A 100 18.33 21.20 16.62
N ASN A 101 19.00 22.36 16.59
CA ASN A 101 18.48 23.62 17.12
C ASN A 101 17.96 23.46 18.57
N GLN A 102 18.79 22.84 19.41
CA GLN A 102 18.53 22.60 20.84
C GLN A 102 19.70 23.12 21.68
N ASN A 103 19.59 23.02 23.00
CA ASN A 103 20.66 23.37 23.95
C ASN A 103 21.47 22.14 24.43
N PHE A 104 21.26 20.97 23.81
CA PHE A 104 21.94 19.71 24.11
C PHE A 104 22.33 18.99 22.82
N ASP A 105 23.40 18.19 22.88
CA ASP A 105 23.77 17.22 21.86
C ASP A 105 22.98 15.92 22.05
N LEU A 106 22.72 15.19 20.95
CA LEU A 106 22.21 13.83 20.98
C LEU A 106 23.31 12.89 20.47
N ALA A 107 23.82 12.00 21.32
CA ALA A 107 24.88 11.08 20.94
C ALA A 107 24.57 9.66 21.39
N GLY A 108 24.96 8.66 20.61
CA GLY A 108 24.56 7.29 20.92
C GLY A 108 25.05 6.25 19.93
N THR A 109 24.47 5.06 20.05
CA THR A 109 24.72 3.92 19.19
C THR A 109 23.42 3.34 18.65
N MET A 110 23.46 2.79 17.44
CA MET A 110 22.37 2.06 16.81
C MET A 110 22.91 0.74 16.25
N ALA A 111 22.73 -0.35 16.99
CA ALA A 111 23.09 -1.67 16.52
C ALA A 111 22.01 -2.19 15.55
N THR A 112 22.42 -2.72 14.41
CA THR A 112 21.49 -3.33 13.44
C THR A 112 21.86 -4.79 13.24
N ARG A 113 20.90 -5.70 13.43
CA ARG A 113 21.03 -7.13 13.15
C ARG A 113 20.02 -7.55 12.10
N VAL A 114 20.48 -8.26 11.08
CA VAL A 114 19.62 -8.82 10.03
C VAL A 114 19.61 -10.34 10.18
N GLU A 115 18.41 -10.90 10.26
CA GLU A 115 18.18 -12.33 10.35
C GLU A 115 17.24 -12.76 9.22
N ASN A 116 17.55 -13.87 8.56
CA ASN A 116 16.67 -14.47 7.58
C ASN A 116 16.02 -15.72 8.19
N SER A 117 14.72 -15.88 8.01
CA SER A 117 14.05 -17.14 8.31
C SER A 117 14.52 -18.26 7.37
N PRO A 118 14.18 -19.53 7.66
CA PRO A 118 14.17 -20.56 6.64
C PRO A 118 13.31 -20.15 5.44
N GLU A 119 13.57 -20.78 4.29
CA GLU A 119 12.77 -20.54 3.09
C GLU A 119 11.41 -21.23 3.21
N TYR A 120 10.37 -20.50 2.82
CA TYR A 120 9.00 -20.96 2.66
C TYR A 120 8.67 -21.10 1.18
N SER A 121 7.71 -21.98 0.87
CA SER A 121 7.15 -22.11 -0.47
C SER A 121 5.65 -22.27 -0.41
N GLY A 122 4.93 -21.72 -1.39
CA GLY A 122 3.49 -21.82 -1.44
C GLY A 122 2.90 -21.21 -2.71
N TYR A 123 1.58 -21.07 -2.73
CA TYR A 123 0.85 -20.37 -3.79
C TYR A 123 0.28 -19.07 -3.25
N GLU A 124 0.45 -17.99 -4.00
CA GLU A 124 -0.14 -16.68 -3.71
C GLU A 124 -1.12 -16.27 -4.80
N GLY A 125 -2.17 -15.56 -4.40
CA GLY A 125 -3.10 -14.94 -5.33
C GLY A 125 -2.38 -13.89 -6.18
N CYS A 126 -2.66 -13.87 -7.47
CA CYS A 126 -2.15 -12.89 -8.40
C CYS A 126 -3.23 -12.51 -9.41
N SER A 127 -2.95 -11.53 -10.25
CA SER A 127 -3.79 -11.20 -11.39
C SER A 127 -2.95 -11.15 -12.66
N TYR A 128 -3.55 -11.57 -13.76
CA TYR A 128 -2.93 -11.50 -15.08
C TYR A 128 -3.92 -10.93 -16.09
N GLN A 129 -3.38 -10.32 -17.14
CA GLN A 129 -4.19 -9.82 -18.26
C GLN A 129 -4.26 -10.88 -19.34
N TYR A 130 -5.48 -11.14 -19.82
CA TYR A 130 -5.73 -12.07 -20.92
C TYR A 130 -6.50 -11.36 -22.04
N PRO A 131 -6.08 -11.49 -23.31
CA PRO A 131 -6.79 -10.88 -24.43
C PRO A 131 -8.08 -11.66 -24.71
N GLN A 132 -9.21 -10.97 -24.66
CA GLN A 132 -10.50 -11.52 -25.04
C GLN A 132 -11.04 -10.75 -26.25
N THR A 133 -11.38 -11.47 -27.31
CA THR A 133 -12.08 -10.87 -28.46
C THR A 133 -13.53 -10.60 -28.08
N VAL A 134 -13.93 -9.34 -28.12
CA VAL A 134 -15.31 -8.93 -27.89
C VAL A 134 -15.85 -8.40 -29.21
N CYS A 135 -16.98 -8.96 -29.63
CA CYS A 135 -17.69 -8.54 -30.83
C CYS A 135 -18.98 -7.81 -30.41
N ARG A 136 -19.19 -6.60 -30.92
CA ARG A 136 -20.43 -5.85 -30.69
C ARG A 136 -21.22 -5.79 -32.00
N SER A 137 -22.54 -6.02 -31.92
CA SER A 137 -23.43 -5.62 -33.01
C SER A 137 -23.35 -4.09 -33.13
N SER A 138 -23.21 -3.59 -34.35
CA SER A 138 -23.21 -2.15 -34.60
C SER A 138 -24.60 -1.61 -34.28
N LYS A 139 -24.77 -0.97 -33.12
CA LYS A 139 -26.03 -0.35 -32.67
C LYS A 139 -26.63 0.66 -33.66
N SER A 140 -25.83 1.17 -34.60
CA SER A 140 -26.30 2.01 -35.71
C SER A 140 -27.22 1.29 -36.70
N ALA A 141 -27.31 -0.04 -36.65
CA ALA A 141 -28.26 -0.81 -37.45
C ALA A 141 -29.59 -1.05 -36.71
N ASP A 142 -29.57 -1.22 -35.38
CA ASP A 142 -30.77 -1.52 -34.59
C ASP A 142 -31.71 -0.30 -34.47
N GLU A 143 -31.18 0.92 -34.40
CA GLU A 143 -32.00 2.15 -34.43
C GLU A 143 -32.64 2.39 -35.81
N ALA A 144 -31.98 1.98 -36.90
CA ALA A 144 -32.53 2.13 -38.26
C ALA A 144 -33.62 1.09 -38.57
N VAL A 145 -33.51 -0.13 -38.03
CA VAL A 145 -34.53 -1.19 -38.22
C VAL A 145 -35.75 -0.95 -37.33
N SER A 146 -35.58 -0.44 -36.10
CA SER A 146 -36.72 -0.08 -35.23
C SER A 146 -37.51 1.10 -35.79
N ALA A 147 -36.84 2.12 -36.34
CA ALA A 147 -37.52 3.25 -36.99
C ALA A 147 -38.31 2.83 -38.23
N LYS A 148 -37.81 1.85 -39.01
CA LYS A 148 -38.51 1.34 -40.21
C LYS A 148 -39.67 0.40 -39.86
N ALA A 149 -39.55 -0.40 -38.79
CA ALA A 149 -40.61 -1.29 -38.34
C ALA A 149 -41.80 -0.51 -37.72
N VAL A 150 -41.53 0.57 -36.96
CA VAL A 150 -42.58 1.42 -36.39
C VAL A 150 -43.36 2.19 -37.46
N ALA A 151 -42.71 2.57 -38.58
CA ALA A 151 -43.39 3.22 -39.71
C ALA A 151 -44.38 2.29 -40.44
N VAL A 152 -44.10 0.98 -40.52
CA VAL A 152 -44.96 0.01 -41.23
C VAL A 152 -46.18 -0.42 -40.37
N VAL A 153 -46.05 -0.42 -39.03
CA VAL A 153 -47.17 -0.76 -38.13
C VAL A 153 -48.18 0.38 -38.03
N SER A 154 -47.77 1.63 -38.30
CA SER A 154 -48.65 2.81 -38.28
C SER A 154 -49.66 2.87 -39.44
N GLU A 155 -49.50 2.07 -40.51
CA GLU A 155 -50.39 2.09 -41.68
C GLU A 155 -51.57 1.10 -41.58
N PHE A 156 -51.55 0.17 -40.63
CA PHE A 156 -52.59 -0.86 -40.48
C PHE A 156 -53.52 -0.65 -39.25
N ALA A 157 -53.34 0.42 -38.49
CA ALA A 157 -54.09 0.70 -37.27
C ALA A 157 -55.35 1.58 -37.48
N ALA A 158 -56.04 1.42 -38.62
CA ALA A 158 -57.30 2.10 -38.91
C ALA A 158 -58.33 1.13 -39.46
N VAL A 159 -58.72 0.11 -38.67
CA VAL A 159 -59.98 -0.62 -38.87
C VAL A 159 -60.62 -0.88 -37.51
N GLU A 160 -61.93 -0.70 -37.50
CA GLU A 160 -62.83 -0.40 -36.40
C GLU A 160 -62.99 -1.50 -35.33
N ALA A 161 -63.46 -1.03 -34.17
CA ALA A 161 -63.92 -1.81 -33.03
C ALA A 161 -65.10 -2.72 -33.41
N VAL A 162 -65.01 -4.01 -33.06
CA VAL A 162 -66.13 -4.95 -33.03
C VAL A 162 -66.10 -5.73 -31.72
N GLU A 163 -67.30 -5.86 -31.15
CA GLU A 163 -67.62 -6.40 -29.82
C GLU A 163 -67.17 -7.86 -29.60
N VAL A 164 -67.00 -8.18 -28.32
CA VAL A 164 -66.59 -9.49 -27.80
C VAL A 164 -67.81 -10.41 -27.65
N PRO A 165 -67.84 -11.60 -28.28
CA PRO A 165 -68.61 -12.72 -27.77
C PRO A 165 -67.71 -13.75 -27.08
N GLU A 166 -68.35 -14.38 -26.12
CA GLU A 166 -67.87 -15.33 -25.14
C GLU A 166 -67.38 -16.66 -25.75
N ALA A 167 -66.52 -17.34 -24.98
CA ALA A 167 -65.75 -18.50 -25.36
C ALA A 167 -66.59 -19.69 -25.86
N SER A 168 -66.20 -20.22 -27.01
CA SER A 168 -66.28 -21.66 -27.29
C SER A 168 -65.15 -22.04 -28.25
N ASN A 169 -64.43 -23.08 -27.86
CA ASN A 169 -63.19 -23.56 -28.47
C ASN A 169 -63.46 -24.11 -29.89
N PRO A 170 -62.85 -23.58 -30.97
CA PRO A 170 -62.93 -24.22 -32.27
C PRO A 170 -61.66 -25.03 -32.59
N GLU A 171 -61.92 -26.15 -33.24
CA GLU A 171 -60.99 -27.13 -33.79
C GLU A 171 -59.80 -26.53 -34.55
N MET A 172 -58.70 -27.30 -34.55
CA MET A 172 -57.52 -27.09 -35.40
C MET A 172 -57.93 -27.08 -36.88
N ALA A 173 -58.23 -25.89 -37.40
CA ALA A 173 -58.28 -25.64 -38.82
C ALA A 173 -56.84 -25.60 -39.36
N ASP A 174 -56.51 -26.63 -40.14
CA ASP A 174 -55.38 -26.67 -41.05
C ASP A 174 -55.43 -25.43 -41.97
N ARG A 175 -54.63 -24.42 -41.62
CA ARG A 175 -54.44 -23.21 -42.42
C ARG A 175 -53.00 -23.20 -42.88
N GLY A 176 -52.83 -23.54 -44.15
CA GLY A 176 -51.58 -23.46 -44.87
C GLY A 176 -50.81 -22.19 -44.50
N HIS A 177 -49.58 -22.41 -44.02
CA HIS A 177 -48.65 -21.35 -43.72
C HIS A 177 -48.50 -20.42 -44.94
N PRO A 178 -48.83 -19.12 -44.83
CA PRO A 178 -48.21 -18.15 -45.71
C PRO A 178 -46.70 -18.21 -45.42
N ASN A 179 -45.91 -18.36 -46.49
CA ASN A 179 -44.45 -18.29 -46.50
C ASN A 179 -43.94 -17.37 -45.39
N PRO A 180 -43.05 -17.83 -44.48
CA PRO A 180 -42.34 -16.90 -43.63
C PRO A 180 -41.58 -15.98 -44.58
N GLY A 181 -41.95 -14.70 -44.54
CA GLY A 181 -41.36 -13.67 -45.37
C GLY A 181 -39.85 -13.82 -45.36
N GLN A 182 -39.25 -13.61 -46.53
CA GLN A 182 -37.83 -13.38 -46.65
C GLN A 182 -37.47 -12.20 -45.75
N PHE A 183 -37.09 -12.50 -44.50
CA PHE A 183 -36.30 -11.57 -43.72
C PHE A 183 -34.99 -11.43 -44.49
N ASN A 184 -34.88 -10.34 -45.24
CA ASN A 184 -33.60 -9.84 -45.74
C ASN A 184 -32.74 -9.52 -44.52
N ASN A 185 -32.17 -10.55 -43.90
CA ASN A 185 -31.10 -10.44 -42.92
C ASN A 185 -29.91 -9.88 -43.69
N VAL A 186 -29.78 -8.56 -43.70
CA VAL A 186 -28.55 -7.90 -44.11
C VAL A 186 -27.45 -8.50 -43.24
N PRO A 187 -26.39 -9.10 -43.81
CA PRO A 187 -25.32 -9.70 -43.02
C PRO A 187 -24.56 -8.59 -42.32
N HIS A 188 -24.96 -8.26 -41.10
CA HIS A 188 -24.21 -7.36 -40.23
C HIS A 188 -22.98 -8.13 -39.76
N THR A 189 -21.83 -7.81 -40.32
CA THR A 189 -20.55 -8.33 -39.86
C THR A 189 -20.24 -7.68 -38.50
N PRO A 190 -20.18 -8.46 -37.42
CA PRO A 190 -19.92 -7.90 -36.11
C PRO A 190 -18.51 -7.29 -36.08
N VAL A 191 -18.39 -6.08 -35.52
CA VAL A 191 -17.07 -5.46 -35.33
C VAL A 191 -16.46 -6.06 -34.07
N CYS A 192 -15.37 -6.80 -34.24
CA CYS A 192 -14.64 -7.45 -33.17
C CYS A 192 -13.36 -6.67 -32.85
N TYR A 193 -13.04 -6.53 -31.56
CA TYR A 193 -11.78 -5.94 -31.10
C TYR A 193 -11.24 -6.71 -29.91
N THR A 194 -9.92 -6.66 -29.73
CA THR A 194 -9.24 -7.27 -28.59
C THR A 194 -9.44 -6.39 -27.36
N ASN A 195 -9.98 -6.97 -26.29
CA ASN A 195 -10.12 -6.34 -24.99
C ASN A 195 -9.25 -7.08 -23.97
N TRP A 196 -8.43 -6.35 -23.21
CA TRP A 196 -7.61 -6.94 -22.15
C TRP A 196 -8.41 -7.03 -20.87
N VAL A 197 -8.70 -8.27 -20.43
CA VAL A 197 -9.44 -8.52 -19.19
C VAL A 197 -8.49 -9.01 -18.11
N THR A 198 -8.64 -8.45 -16.90
CA THR A 198 -7.90 -8.91 -15.71
C THR A 198 -8.60 -10.13 -15.12
N ARG A 199 -7.87 -11.25 -14.98
CA ARG A 199 -8.36 -12.48 -14.33
C ARG A 199 -7.58 -12.74 -13.05
N PRO A 200 -8.23 -13.22 -11.97
CA PRO A 200 -7.53 -13.73 -10.82
C PRO A 200 -6.84 -15.05 -11.19
N GLY A 201 -5.65 -15.26 -10.63
CA GLY A 201 -4.87 -16.49 -10.80
C GLY A 201 -4.09 -16.82 -9.54
N GLN A 202 -3.30 -17.88 -9.63
CA GLN A 202 -2.33 -18.25 -8.61
C GLN A 202 -0.93 -18.36 -9.21
N ARG A 203 0.07 -18.04 -8.40
CA ARG A 203 1.48 -18.25 -8.74
C ARG A 203 2.17 -18.98 -7.61
N TYR A 204 3.06 -19.89 -7.96
CA TYR A 204 3.96 -20.53 -7.02
C TYR A 204 5.09 -19.57 -6.65
N VAL A 205 5.34 -19.41 -5.35
CA VAL A 205 6.38 -18.52 -4.82
C VAL A 205 7.28 -19.27 -3.85
N ARG A 206 8.54 -18.84 -3.79
CA ARG A 206 9.46 -19.17 -2.69
C ARG A 206 9.98 -17.87 -2.12
N TYR A 207 10.03 -17.78 -0.80
CA TYR A 207 10.46 -16.57 -0.10
C TYR A 207 11.03 -16.90 1.27
N PHE A 208 11.81 -15.99 1.83
CA PHE A 208 12.12 -15.97 3.26
C PHE A 208 11.69 -14.64 3.86
N VAL A 209 11.46 -14.62 5.17
CA VAL A 209 11.19 -13.40 5.93
C VAL A 209 12.51 -12.89 6.47
N ARG A 210 12.92 -11.71 6.01
CA ARG A 210 14.06 -10.97 6.55
C ARG A 210 13.58 -10.10 7.70
N SER A 211 14.08 -10.37 8.90
CA SER A 211 13.87 -9.54 10.09
C SER A 211 15.06 -8.62 10.28
N THR A 212 14.85 -7.31 10.23
CA THR A 212 15.83 -6.30 10.63
C THR A 212 15.49 -5.83 12.04
N LEU A 213 16.36 -6.16 12.99
CA LEU A 213 16.30 -5.75 14.38
C LEU A 213 17.25 -4.57 14.57
N ARG A 214 16.78 -3.51 15.22
CA ARG A 214 17.59 -2.32 15.51
C ARG A 214 17.47 -1.96 16.98
N ASP A 215 18.58 -1.86 17.67
CA ASP A 215 18.64 -1.43 19.06
C ASP A 215 19.34 -0.08 19.14
N ILE A 216 18.66 0.92 19.68
CA ILE A 216 19.18 2.28 19.83
C ILE A 216 19.44 2.59 21.30
N ASN A 217 20.57 3.21 21.56
CA ASN A 217 20.93 3.79 22.85
C ASN A 217 21.42 5.22 22.60
N ALA A 218 20.64 6.21 23.03
CA ALA A 218 20.90 7.63 22.79
C ALA A 218 20.98 8.39 24.11
N ASN A 219 21.95 9.29 24.24
CA ASN A 219 22.17 10.15 25.39
C ASN A 219 21.96 11.61 25.00
N PHE A 220 21.27 12.35 25.86
CA PHE A 220 21.11 13.80 25.78
C PHE A 220 22.24 14.44 26.59
N LEU A 221 23.16 15.13 25.92
CA LEU A 221 24.39 15.66 26.52
C LEU A 221 24.40 17.18 26.53
N GLN A 222 24.67 17.80 27.68
CA GLN A 222 24.83 19.25 27.79
C GLN A 222 26.05 19.56 28.63
N ASN A 223 26.98 20.36 28.09
CA ASN A 223 28.23 20.75 28.77
C ASN A 223 29.01 19.54 29.35
N GLY A 224 29.04 18.42 28.63
CA GLY A 224 29.71 17.19 29.05
C GLY A 224 28.95 16.34 30.07
N ARG A 225 27.76 16.75 30.52
CA ARG A 225 26.89 16.00 31.44
C ARG A 225 25.77 15.31 30.67
N THR A 226 25.33 14.14 31.16
CA THR A 226 24.18 13.43 30.60
C THR A 226 22.90 13.87 31.30
N LEU A 227 22.00 14.53 30.58
CA LEU A 227 20.70 14.94 31.09
C LEU A 227 19.71 13.76 31.12
N GLY A 228 19.88 12.80 30.22
CA GLY A 228 19.07 11.60 30.15
C GLY A 228 19.53 10.65 29.05
N SER A 229 18.89 9.49 28.98
CA SER A 229 19.16 8.46 27.99
C SER A 229 17.87 7.82 27.49
N PHE A 230 17.79 7.52 26.21
CA PHE A 230 16.76 6.70 25.59
C PHE A 230 17.35 5.35 25.18
N LYS A 231 16.67 4.27 25.53
CA LYS A 231 16.96 2.91 25.05
C LYS A 231 15.71 2.31 24.45
N GLY A 232 15.78 1.83 23.21
CA GLY A 232 14.64 1.24 22.52
C GLY A 232 15.03 0.25 21.44
N GLY A 233 14.06 -0.55 21.04
CA GLY A 233 14.20 -1.54 19.97
C GLY A 233 13.21 -1.28 18.85
N SER A 234 13.60 -1.63 17.63
CA SER A 234 12.75 -1.66 16.44
C SER A 234 12.88 -3.01 15.76
N LYS A 235 11.78 -3.52 15.22
CA LYS A 235 11.74 -4.74 14.42
C LYS A 235 10.96 -4.47 13.15
N GLN A 236 11.58 -4.76 12.02
CA GLN A 236 10.97 -4.67 10.70
C GLN A 236 11.09 -6.03 10.01
N ASN A 237 9.99 -6.52 9.47
CA ASN A 237 9.97 -7.76 8.69
C ASN A 237 9.72 -7.42 7.23
N GLU A 238 10.46 -8.05 6.34
CA GLU A 238 10.33 -7.92 4.89
C GLU A 238 10.27 -9.32 4.26
N THR A 239 9.32 -9.54 3.37
CA THR A 239 9.27 -10.77 2.56
C THR A 239 10.17 -10.63 1.36
N VAL A 240 11.20 -11.48 1.27
CA VAL A 240 12.15 -11.49 0.15
C VAL A 240 11.88 -12.72 -0.69
N TYR A 241 11.34 -12.52 -1.90
CA TYR A 241 11.07 -13.60 -2.84
C TYR A 241 12.36 -14.09 -3.48
N THR A 242 12.62 -15.40 -3.40
CA THR A 242 13.71 -16.09 -4.11
C THR A 242 13.24 -16.65 -5.45
N TYR A 243 11.94 -16.91 -5.59
CA TYR A 243 11.32 -17.38 -6.83
C TYR A 243 9.85 -16.92 -6.91
N GLN A 244 9.41 -16.58 -8.13
CA GLN A 244 8.00 -16.31 -8.45
C GLN A 244 7.71 -16.93 -9.82
N SER A 245 6.74 -17.84 -9.91
CA SER A 245 6.28 -18.37 -11.20
C SER A 245 5.39 -17.36 -11.93
N ASP A 246 5.08 -17.66 -13.20
CA ASP A 246 4.00 -17.00 -13.91
C ASP A 246 2.67 -17.15 -13.16
N CYS A 247 1.84 -16.11 -13.26
CA CYS A 247 0.47 -16.14 -12.79
C CYS A 247 -0.40 -16.93 -13.77
N ARG A 248 -1.16 -17.92 -13.29
CA ARG A 248 -2.05 -18.76 -14.11
C ARG A 248 -3.43 -18.88 -13.50
#